data_AF-A0A7J5EM22-F1
#
_entry.id   AF-A0A7J5EM22-F1
#
_cell.length_a   1.000
_cell.length_b   1.000
_cell.length_c   1.000
_cell.angle_alpha   90.00
_cell.angle_beta   90.00
_cell.angle_gamma   90.00
#
_symmetry.space_group_name_H-M   'P 1'
#
loop_
_entity.id
_entity.type
_entity.pdbx_description
1 polymer ?
#
loop_
_entity_poly.entity_id
_entity_poly.type
_entity_poly.pdbx_seq_one_letter_code
_entity_poly.pdbx_strand_id
1 'polypeptide(L)'
;MTTDYWVVHPRHWLRWVPALCGAWLIASAYLWPHAPPAMQSTWLVGVLLVSFGLVSAYEPWVDIVHAPLALGLAVSTLLVEHVDALTLANNLLVAAAVLAASAGDPRWRRELSHRP
;
A
#
# COMPACT_ATOMS: atom_id res chain seq x y z
N MET A 1 25.88 -17.60 29.69
CA MET A 1 25.28 -17.93 28.38
C MET A 1 24.18 -16.91 28.13
N THR A 2 24.54 -15.76 27.57
CA THR A 2 23.62 -14.65 27.27
C THR A 2 23.10 -14.88 25.86
N THR A 3 21.83 -15.22 25.74
CA THR A 3 21.16 -15.37 24.44
C THR A 3 20.99 -13.97 23.86
N ASP A 4 21.74 -13.64 22.82
CA ASP A 4 21.50 -12.44 22.02
C ASP A 4 20.17 -12.61 21.27
N TYR A 5 19.08 -12.17 21.88
CA TYR A 5 17.82 -11.98 21.18
C TYR A 5 18.03 -10.79 20.25
N TRP A 6 18.20 -11.08 18.96
CA TRP A 6 18.18 -10.10 17.89
C TRP A 6 16.90 -9.27 18.02
N VAL A 7 17.05 -8.08 18.61
CA VAL A 7 16.03 -7.04 18.60
C VAL A 7 15.83 -6.69 17.13
N VAL A 8 14.77 -7.26 16.53
CA VAL A 8 14.35 -6.87 15.19
C VAL A 8 14.03 -5.39 15.27
N HIS A 9 14.91 -4.55 14.73
CA HIS A 9 14.70 -3.11 14.72
C HIS A 9 13.29 -2.82 14.18
N PRO A 10 12.52 -1.94 14.85
CA PRO A 10 11.22 -1.54 14.34
C PRO A 10 11.42 -1.06 12.90
N ARG A 11 10.75 -1.75 11.96
CA ARG A 11 10.88 -1.54 10.52
C ARG A 11 10.18 -0.24 10.13
N HIS A 12 10.74 0.88 10.57
CA HIS A 12 10.31 2.24 10.26
C HIS A 12 10.21 2.50 8.75
N TRP A 13 10.93 1.73 7.94
CA TRP A 13 10.86 1.78 6.48
C TRP A 13 9.51 1.30 5.92
N LEU A 14 8.76 0.43 6.63
CA LEU A 14 7.42 -0.03 6.19
C LEU A 14 6.43 1.13 6.07
N ARG A 15 6.68 2.24 6.79
CA ARG A 15 5.85 3.44 6.76
C ARG A 15 5.80 4.11 5.40
N TRP A 16 6.88 3.99 4.64
CA TRP A 16 7.02 4.62 3.34
C TRP A 16 6.51 3.74 2.20
N VAL A 17 6.30 2.45 2.44
CA VAL A 17 5.88 1.50 1.40
C VAL A 17 4.58 1.92 0.74
N PRO A 18 3.48 2.28 1.46
CA PRO A 18 2.26 2.73 0.81
C PRO A 18 2.47 3.97 -0.08
N ALA A 19 3.27 4.93 0.38
CA ALA A 19 3.54 6.15 -0.38
C ALA A 19 4.37 5.87 -1.65
N LEU A 20 5.43 5.06 -1.54
CA LEU A 20 6.27 4.67 -2.68
C LEU A 20 5.50 3.82 -3.70
N CYS A 21 4.71 2.87 -3.22
CA CYS A 21 3.80 2.07 -4.05
C CYS A 21 2.74 2.93 -4.75
N GLY A 22 2.18 3.91 -4.05
CA GLY A 22 1.24 4.87 -4.64
C GLY A 22 1.88 5.71 -5.74
N ALA A 23 3.09 6.23 -5.50
CA ALA A 23 3.83 7.01 -6.49
C ALA A 23 4.17 6.15 -7.72
N TRP A 24 4.55 4.89 -7.50
CA TRP A 24 4.77 3.93 -8.57
C TRP A 24 3.49 3.65 -9.37
N LEU A 25 2.33 3.47 -8.74
CA LEU A 25 1.06 3.26 -9.45
C LEU A 25 0.67 4.42 -10.34
N ILE A 26 0.88 5.66 -9.86
CA ILE A 26 0.66 6.85 -10.67
C ILE A 26 1.56 6.81 -11.89
N ALA A 27 2.85 6.57 -11.72
CA ALA A 27 3.78 6.47 -12.84
C ALA A 27 3.36 5.33 -13.80
N SER A 28 3.09 4.13 -13.29
CA SER A 28 2.74 2.97 -14.10
C SER A 28 1.47 3.19 -14.92
N ALA A 29 0.48 3.93 -14.38
CA ALA A 29 -0.75 4.28 -15.10
C ALA A 29 -0.50 5.05 -16.41
N TYR A 30 0.61 5.79 -16.50
CA TYR A 30 1.00 6.52 -17.72
C TYR A 30 2.10 5.83 -18.52
N LEU A 31 2.92 4.97 -17.90
CA LEU A 31 4.00 4.27 -18.59
C LEU A 31 3.49 3.13 -19.49
N TRP A 32 2.38 2.48 -19.13
CA TRP A 32 1.90 1.28 -19.81
C TRP A 32 0.49 1.42 -20.39
N PRO A 33 0.12 0.59 -21.39
CA PRO A 33 -1.23 0.55 -21.92
C PRO A 33 -2.23 0.08 -20.86
N HIS A 34 -3.24 0.91 -20.61
CA HIS A 34 -4.35 0.59 -19.73
C HIS A 34 -5.66 0.75 -20.51
N ALA A 35 -6.64 -0.10 -20.23
CA ALA A 35 -8.02 0.21 -20.61
C ALA A 35 -8.44 1.50 -19.85
N PRO A 36 -9.25 2.39 -20.46
CA PRO A 36 -9.67 3.64 -19.80
C PRO A 36 -10.19 3.46 -18.36
N PRO A 37 -11.08 2.49 -18.04
CA PRO A 37 -11.52 2.29 -16.66
C PRO A 37 -10.41 1.77 -15.73
N ALA A 38 -9.50 0.92 -16.23
CA ALA A 38 -8.38 0.41 -15.44
C ALA A 38 -7.40 1.54 -15.08
N MET A 39 -7.09 2.40 -16.06
CA MET A 39 -6.24 3.57 -15.86
C MET A 39 -6.79 4.44 -14.72
N GLN A 40 -8.09 4.74 -14.76
CA GLN A 40 -8.75 5.63 -13.79
C GLN A 40 -8.63 5.10 -12.35
N SER A 41 -8.91 3.81 -12.16
CA SER A 41 -8.77 3.17 -10.84
C SER A 41 -7.30 3.13 -10.38
N THR A 42 -6.35 2.81 -11.27
CA THR A 42 -4.92 2.71 -10.93
C THR A 42 -4.35 4.05 -10.46
N TRP A 43 -4.55 5.15 -11.21
CA TRP A 43 -3.98 6.45 -10.80
C TRP A 43 -4.70 7.02 -9.58
N LEU A 44 -6.03 6.85 -9.46
CA LEU A 44 -6.79 7.32 -8.30
C LEU A 44 -6.35 6.61 -7.02
N VAL A 45 -6.22 5.29 -7.05
CA VAL A 45 -5.71 4.53 -5.90
C VAL A 45 -4.25 4.90 -5.62
N GLY A 46 -3.45 5.14 -6.65
CA GLY A 46 -2.08 5.65 -6.50
C GLY A 46 -2.04 6.97 -5.72
N VAL A 47 -2.86 7.95 -6.09
CA VAL A 47 -2.98 9.25 -5.39
C VAL A 47 -3.42 9.07 -3.94
N LEU A 48 -4.42 8.21 -3.70
CA LEU A 48 -4.89 7.92 -2.34
C LEU A 48 -3.79 7.28 -1.49
N LEU A 49 -3.04 6.30 -2.04
CA LEU A 49 -1.95 5.64 -1.34
C LEU A 49 -0.79 6.59 -1.02
N VAL A 50 -0.41 7.49 -1.94
CA VAL A 50 0.57 8.55 -1.64
C VAL A 50 0.06 9.45 -0.52
N SER A 51 -1.17 9.96 -0.66
CA SER A 51 -1.73 10.94 0.27
C SER A 51 -1.84 10.35 1.68
N PHE A 52 -2.49 9.20 1.82
CA PHE A 52 -2.64 8.55 3.12
C PHE A 52 -1.32 7.98 3.65
N GLY A 53 -0.41 7.54 2.78
CA GLY A 53 0.93 7.09 3.19
C GLY A 53 1.75 8.22 3.83
N LEU A 54 1.68 9.42 3.26
CA LEU A 54 2.32 10.61 3.84
C LEU A 54 1.65 11.04 5.14
N VAL A 55 0.30 11.05 5.18
CA VAL A 55 -0.44 11.42 6.40
C VAL A 55 -0.16 10.44 7.54
N SER A 56 -0.06 9.13 7.25
CA SER A 56 0.19 8.13 8.30
C SER A 56 1.59 8.19 8.91
N ALA A 57 2.51 8.94 8.30
CA ALA A 57 3.80 9.26 8.91
C ALA A 57 3.63 10.18 10.14
N TYR A 58 2.62 11.04 10.13
CA TYR A 58 2.29 11.97 11.21
C TYR A 58 1.17 11.45 12.11
N GLU A 59 0.23 10.71 11.53
CA GLU A 59 -1.00 10.29 12.22
C GLU A 59 -1.23 8.78 12.09
N PRO A 60 -0.79 7.98 13.08
CA PRO A 60 -0.74 6.53 12.95
C PRO A 60 -2.11 5.84 12.81
N TRP A 61 -3.22 6.47 13.19
CA TRP A 61 -4.55 5.88 12.98
C TRP A 61 -4.92 5.79 11.51
N VAL A 62 -4.32 6.61 10.65
CA VAL A 62 -4.60 6.64 9.21
C VAL A 62 -4.10 5.37 8.50
N ASP A 63 -3.18 4.60 9.10
CA ASP A 63 -2.68 3.35 8.52
C ASP A 63 -3.77 2.30 8.24
N ILE A 64 -4.92 2.37 8.94
CA ILE A 64 -6.04 1.46 8.73
C ILE A 64 -6.60 1.56 7.30
N VAL A 65 -6.39 2.67 6.60
CA VAL A 65 -6.95 2.91 5.27
C VAL A 65 -6.13 2.26 4.15
N HIS A 66 -4.87 1.89 4.39
CA HIS A 66 -4.02 1.29 3.35
C HIS A 66 -4.49 -0.11 2.96
N ALA A 67 -4.91 -0.93 3.94
CA ALA A 67 -5.44 -2.26 3.67
C ALA A 67 -6.70 -2.25 2.77
N PRO A 68 -7.77 -1.48 3.06
CA PRO A 68 -8.93 -1.40 2.19
C PRO A 68 -8.62 -0.78 0.83
N LEU A 69 -7.68 0.18 0.73
CA LEU A 69 -7.24 0.70 -0.57
C LEU A 69 -6.53 -0.36 -1.41
N ALA A 70 -5.66 -1.15 -0.79
CA ALA A 70 -4.96 -2.24 -1.47
C ALA A 70 -5.91 -3.37 -1.89
N LEU A 71 -6.89 -3.71 -1.05
CA LEU A 71 -7.97 -4.63 -1.43
C LEU A 71 -8.81 -4.08 -2.57
N GLY A 72 -9.17 -2.80 -2.53
CA GLY A 72 -9.88 -2.11 -3.60
C GLY A 72 -9.11 -2.16 -4.92
N LEU A 73 -7.79 -1.95 -4.89
CA LEU A 73 -6.92 -2.11 -6.06
C LEU A 73 -6.94 -3.53 -6.59
N ALA A 74 -6.77 -4.54 -5.73
CA ALA A 74 -6.75 -5.94 -6.14
C ALA A 74 -8.10 -6.34 -6.77
N VAL A 75 -9.21 -6.01 -6.11
CA VAL A 75 -10.55 -6.28 -6.62
C VAL A 75 -10.80 -5.54 -7.94
N SER A 76 -10.47 -4.25 -8.03
CA SER A 76 -10.61 -3.48 -9.28
C SER A 76 -9.74 -4.05 -10.40
N THR A 77 -8.55 -4.56 -10.07
CA THR A 77 -7.64 -5.19 -11.04
C THR A 77 -8.22 -6.50 -11.57
N LEU A 78 -8.90 -7.27 -10.73
CA LEU A 78 -9.49 -8.56 -11.13
C LEU A 78 -10.84 -8.40 -11.86
N LEU A 79 -11.57 -7.32 -11.61
CA LEU A 79 -12.90 -7.10 -12.19
C LEU A 79 -12.88 -6.28 -13.48
N VAL A 80 -11.85 -5.46 -13.71
CA VAL A 80 -11.74 -4.61 -14.90
C VAL A 80 -10.92 -5.32 -15.97
N GLU A 81 -11.34 -5.22 -17.24
CA GLU A 81 -10.57 -5.74 -18.36
C GLU A 81 -9.23 -5.01 -18.51
N HIS A 82 -8.15 -5.78 -18.69
CA HIS A 82 -6.80 -5.28 -18.89
C HIS A 82 -6.36 -5.55 -20.33
N VAL A 83 -5.65 -4.59 -20.92
CA VAL A 83 -5.08 -4.72 -22.27
C VAL A 83 -3.86 -5.65 -22.27
N ASP A 84 -3.15 -5.72 -21.16
CA ASP A 84 -1.92 -6.50 -21.02
C ASP A 84 -1.86 -7.22 -19.66
N ALA A 85 -1.36 -8.46 -19.66
CA ALA A 85 -1.13 -9.26 -18.47
C ALA A 85 -0.07 -8.65 -17.55
N LEU A 86 0.88 -7.88 -18.11
CA LEU A 86 1.89 -7.19 -17.32
C LEU A 86 1.28 -6.11 -16.42
N THR A 87 0.32 -5.35 -16.94
CA THR A 87 -0.42 -4.33 -16.18
C THR A 87 -1.19 -4.95 -15.02
N LEU A 88 -1.85 -6.08 -15.27
CA LEU A 88 -2.55 -6.85 -14.25
C LEU A 88 -1.58 -7.32 -13.15
N ALA A 89 -0.45 -7.92 -13.54
CA ALA A 89 0.56 -8.39 -12.60
C ALA A 89 1.15 -7.25 -11.75
N ASN A 90 1.44 -6.09 -12.34
CA ASN A 90 1.94 -4.92 -11.61
C ASN A 90 0.95 -4.43 -10.56
N ASN A 91 -0.32 -4.28 -10.91
CA ASN A 91 -1.33 -3.78 -9.97
C ASN A 91 -1.53 -4.77 -8.80
N LEU A 92 -1.52 -6.08 -9.09
CA LEU A 92 -1.59 -7.12 -8.05
C LEU A 92 -0.35 -7.15 -7.16
N LEU A 93 0.85 -7.01 -7.72
CA LEU A 93 2.10 -6.95 -6.95
C LEU A 93 2.12 -5.74 -6.02
N VAL A 94 1.67 -4.57 -6.50
CA VAL A 94 1.57 -3.39 -5.64
C VAL A 94 0.53 -3.59 -4.55
N ALA A 95 -0.65 -4.13 -4.86
CA ALA A 95 -1.67 -4.43 -3.86
C ALA A 95 -1.13 -5.38 -2.78
N ALA A 96 -0.41 -6.43 -3.17
CA ALA A 96 0.22 -7.38 -2.26
C ALA A 96 1.28 -6.71 -1.37
N ALA A 97 2.13 -5.84 -1.94
CA ALA A 97 3.16 -5.13 -1.20
C ALA A 97 2.55 -4.20 -0.12
N VAL A 98 1.50 -3.46 -0.46
CA VAL A 98 0.81 -2.57 0.48
C VAL A 98 0.10 -3.38 1.58
N LEU A 99 -0.55 -4.50 1.23
CA LEU A 99 -1.16 -5.40 2.22
C LEU A 99 -0.12 -5.98 3.19
N ALA A 100 1.02 -6.44 2.67
CA ALA A 100 2.11 -6.95 3.48
C ALA A 100 2.68 -5.87 4.43
N ALA A 101 2.83 -4.63 3.94
CA ALA A 101 3.27 -3.52 4.77
C ALA A 101 2.26 -3.16 5.87
N SER A 102 0.98 -3.10 5.53
CA SER A 102 -0.10 -2.81 6.48
C SER A 102 -0.24 -3.91 7.55
N ALA A 103 -0.06 -5.18 7.17
CA ALA A 103 -0.10 -6.31 8.11
C ALA A 103 1.16 -6.38 9.02
N GLY A 104 2.32 -5.99 8.49
CA GLY A 104 3.61 -6.06 9.20
C GLY A 104 3.81 -5.01 10.30
N ASP A 105 3.05 -3.91 10.28
CA ASP A 105 3.11 -2.88 11.30
C ASP A 105 1.72 -2.30 11.65
N PRO A 106 0.92 -2.99 12.50
CA PRO A 106 -0.38 -2.49 12.93
C PRO A 106 -0.22 -1.35 13.95
N ARG A 107 0.21 -0.17 13.48
CA ARG A 107 0.53 1.02 14.30
C ARG A 107 -0.64 1.47 15.16
N TRP A 108 -1.84 1.46 14.62
CA TRP A 108 -3.07 1.79 15.36
C TRP A 108 -3.25 0.95 16.64
N ARG A 109 -2.78 -0.32 16.68
CA ARG A 109 -2.85 -1.15 17.89
C ARG A 109 -1.92 -0.65 18.98
N ARG A 110 -0.76 -0.11 18.61
CA ARG A 110 0.22 0.45 19.55
C ARG A 110 -0.33 1.73 20.18
N GLU A 111 -0.91 2.62 19.38
CA GLU A 111 -1.55 3.85 19.88
C GLU A 111 -2.67 3.54 20.89
N LEU A 112 -3.56 2.58 20.58
CA LEU A 112 -4.67 2.21 21.47
C LEU A 112 -4.19 1.59 22.79
N SER A 113 -3.06 0.89 22.79
CA SER A 113 -2.51 0.31 24.03
C SER A 113 -1.95 1.36 25.01
N HIS A 114 -1.68 2.58 24.53
CA HIS A 114 -1.11 3.66 25.34
C HIS A 114 -2.13 4.73 25.74
N ARG A 115 -3.40 4.62 25.31
CA ARG A 115 -4.47 5.50 25.79
C ARG A 115 -5.09 4.90 27.07
N PRO A 116 -5.12 5.65 28.19
CA PRO A 116 -5.67 5.17 29.47
C PRO A 116 -7.19 4.97 29.43
#